data_AF-A0A521W8X5-F1
#
_entry.id   AF-A0A521W8X5-F1
#
_cell.length_a   1.000
_cell.length_b   1.000
_cell.length_c   1.000
_cell.angle_alpha   90.00
_cell.angle_beta   90.00
_cell.angle_gamma   90.00
#
_symmetry.space_group_name_H-M   'P 1'
#
loop_
_entity.id
_entity.type
_entity.pdbx_description
1 polymer ?
#
loop_
_entity_poly.entity_id
_entity_poly.type
_entity_poly.pdbx_seq_one_letter_code
_entity_poly.pdbx_strand_id
1 'polypeptide(L)'
;MIAELSRRIRERRRELGLSQQRLAEVAAVSRTTLSHVERGRAPHVQMDVLERICRALDLEPRLAAAAVPDAGRLAARSAHAVRVQARRERHLRLAVQLAADPQAARSRIERARRMVELWRRNRSCSPQYIRRWTRLLALPPAALALRMSSLADWEDALFQNSPWSWAWS
;
A
#
# COMPACT_ATOMS: atom_id res chain seq x y z
N MET A 1 -19.19 15.86 -4.25
CA MET A 1 -18.05 16.08 -5.18
C MET A 1 -17.99 15.03 -6.28
N ILE A 2 -17.79 13.73 -5.98
CA ILE A 2 -17.83 12.66 -7.01
C ILE A 2 -19.21 12.61 -7.70
N ALA A 3 -20.30 12.71 -6.94
CA ALA A 3 -21.67 12.61 -7.49
C ALA A 3 -21.95 13.61 -8.63
N GLU A 4 -21.46 14.85 -8.53
CA GLU A 4 -21.68 15.88 -9.54
C GLU A 4 -20.83 15.63 -10.80
N LEU A 5 -19.57 15.25 -10.64
CA LEU A 5 -18.73 14.85 -11.77
C LEU A 5 -19.29 13.59 -12.46
N SER A 6 -19.71 12.58 -11.68
CA SER A 6 -20.36 11.36 -12.16
C SER A 6 -21.61 11.66 -12.99
N ARG A 7 -22.43 12.62 -12.54
CA ARG A 7 -23.60 13.10 -13.25
C ARG A 7 -23.22 13.77 -14.57
N ARG A 8 -22.26 14.71 -14.54
CA ARG A 8 -21.75 15.40 -15.74
C ARG A 8 -21.15 14.45 -16.78
N ILE A 9 -20.38 13.45 -16.35
CA ILE A 9 -19.84 12.39 -17.23
C ILE A 9 -20.98 11.64 -17.93
N ARG A 10 -22.00 11.22 -17.16
CA ARG A 10 -23.15 10.49 -17.71
C ARG A 10 -23.96 11.32 -18.69
N GLU A 11 -24.19 12.59 -18.36
CA GLU A 11 -24.93 13.54 -19.22
C GLU A 11 -24.16 13.80 -20.51
N ARG A 12 -22.88 14.16 -20.42
CA ARG A 12 -22.05 14.42 -21.59
C ARG A 12 -21.92 13.20 -22.50
N ARG A 13 -21.76 12.00 -21.94
CA ARG A 13 -21.76 10.76 -22.73
C ARG A 13 -23.07 10.59 -23.52
N ARG A 14 -24.21 10.90 -22.90
CA ARG A 14 -25.53 10.80 -23.53
C ARG A 14 -25.74 11.86 -24.61
N GLU A 15 -25.29 13.09 -24.39
CA GLU A 15 -25.29 14.16 -25.40
C GLU A 15 -24.50 13.76 -26.66
N LEU A 16 -23.37 13.06 -26.47
CA LEU A 16 -22.54 12.55 -27.56
C LEU A 16 -23.07 11.23 -28.17
N GLY A 17 -24.21 10.71 -27.70
CA GLY A 17 -24.79 9.46 -28.20
C GLY A 17 -23.95 8.21 -27.92
N LEU A 18 -22.97 8.28 -27.02
CA LEU A 18 -22.04 7.18 -26.77
C LEU A 18 -22.63 6.14 -25.82
N SER A 19 -22.40 4.85 -26.09
CA SER A 19 -22.66 3.79 -25.11
C SER A 19 -21.61 3.81 -23.99
N GLN A 20 -21.92 3.22 -22.82
CA GLN A 20 -20.91 3.05 -21.76
C GLN A 20 -19.72 2.21 -22.26
N GLN A 21 -19.98 1.18 -23.07
CA GLN A 21 -18.92 0.37 -23.66
C GLN A 21 -17.99 1.21 -24.55
N ARG A 22 -18.57 2.06 -25.40
CA ARG A 22 -17.80 2.88 -26.32
C ARG A 22 -16.94 3.93 -25.61
N LEU A 23 -17.49 4.60 -24.59
CA LEU A 23 -16.71 5.54 -23.79
C LEU A 23 -15.59 4.83 -23.02
N ALA A 24 -15.86 3.64 -22.48
CA ALA A 24 -14.86 2.87 -21.74
C ALA A 24 -13.67 2.49 -22.63
N GLU A 25 -13.92 2.11 -23.88
CA GLU A 25 -12.89 1.85 -24.89
C GLU A 25 -12.03 3.09 -25.17
N VAL A 26 -12.67 4.23 -25.45
CA VAL A 26 -11.96 5.49 -25.75
C VAL A 26 -11.12 5.96 -24.56
N ALA A 27 -11.63 5.81 -23.33
CA ALA A 27 -10.91 6.18 -22.12
C ALA A 27 -9.90 5.11 -21.62
N ALA A 28 -9.81 3.96 -22.31
CA ALA A 28 -8.99 2.81 -21.91
C ALA A 28 -9.29 2.31 -20.47
N VAL A 29 -10.56 2.26 -20.09
CA VAL A 29 -11.03 1.79 -18.77
C VAL A 29 -11.97 0.61 -18.95
N SER A 30 -12.20 -0.16 -17.88
CA SER A 30 -13.23 -1.21 -17.95
C SER A 30 -14.63 -0.60 -17.98
N ARG A 31 -15.56 -1.23 -18.72
CA ARG A 31 -16.99 -0.86 -18.72
C ARG A 31 -17.55 -0.82 -17.31
N THR A 32 -17.16 -1.77 -16.46
CA THR A 32 -17.58 -1.85 -15.04
C THR A 32 -17.11 -0.63 -14.25
N THR A 33 -15.85 -0.21 -14.43
CA THR A 33 -15.30 0.99 -13.82
C THR A 33 -16.10 2.22 -14.23
N LEU A 34 -16.33 2.42 -15.53
CA LEU A 34 -17.14 3.53 -16.02
C LEU A 34 -18.56 3.50 -15.42
N SER A 35 -19.17 2.33 -15.35
CA SER A 35 -20.50 2.13 -14.80
C SER A 35 -20.57 2.47 -13.30
N HIS A 36 -19.53 2.15 -12.52
CA HIS A 36 -19.43 2.56 -11.12
C HIS A 36 -19.21 4.06 -10.97
N VAL A 37 -18.36 4.64 -11.85
CA VAL A 37 -18.13 6.09 -11.89
C VAL A 37 -19.43 6.83 -12.17
N GLU A 38 -20.18 6.50 -13.23
CA GLU A 38 -21.45 7.19 -13.57
C GLU A 38 -22.54 7.06 -12.49
N ARG A 39 -22.50 6.00 -11.67
CA ARG A 39 -23.43 5.80 -10.54
C ARG A 39 -22.95 6.42 -9.24
N GLY A 40 -21.78 7.06 -9.21
CA GLY A 40 -21.17 7.58 -7.99
C GLY A 40 -20.71 6.49 -7.01
N ARG A 41 -20.61 5.23 -7.45
CA ARG A 41 -20.21 4.06 -6.64
C ARG A 41 -18.72 3.75 -6.74
N ALA A 42 -17.90 4.76 -7.01
CA ALA A 42 -16.45 4.63 -7.16
C ALA A 42 -15.69 5.63 -6.25
N PRO A 43 -15.84 5.55 -4.91
CA PRO A 43 -15.26 6.53 -3.96
C PRO A 43 -13.73 6.50 -3.87
N HIS A 44 -13.09 5.50 -4.47
CA HIS A 44 -11.63 5.30 -4.50
C HIS A 44 -11.10 5.17 -5.93
N VAL A 45 -11.85 5.64 -6.93
CA VAL A 45 -11.35 5.69 -8.31
C VAL A 45 -10.09 6.56 -8.36
N GLN A 46 -9.06 6.06 -9.05
CA GLN A 46 -7.80 6.77 -9.21
C GLN A 46 -8.00 8.01 -10.08
N MET A 47 -7.20 9.06 -9.84
CA MET A 47 -7.36 10.33 -10.54
C MET A 47 -7.08 10.20 -12.05
N ASP A 48 -6.08 9.40 -12.43
CA ASP A 48 -5.74 9.10 -13.83
C ASP A 48 -6.93 8.51 -14.61
N VAL A 49 -7.76 7.69 -13.96
CA VAL A 49 -8.97 7.09 -14.54
C VAL A 49 -10.01 8.17 -14.81
N LEU A 50 -10.22 9.08 -13.85
CA LEU A 50 -11.15 10.20 -14.02
C LEU A 50 -10.68 11.15 -15.12
N GLU A 51 -9.40 11.49 -15.16
CA GLU A 51 -8.82 12.35 -16.19
C GLU A 51 -9.01 11.75 -17.60
N ARG A 52 -8.76 10.45 -17.78
CA ARG A 52 -8.95 9.80 -19.07
C ARG A 52 -10.41 9.81 -19.53
N ILE A 53 -11.35 9.57 -18.62
CA ILE A 53 -12.79 9.64 -18.94
C ILE A 53 -13.20 11.08 -19.30
N CYS A 54 -12.73 12.07 -18.55
CA CYS A 54 -13.02 13.48 -18.83
C CYS A 54 -12.44 13.91 -20.19
N ARG A 55 -11.18 13.57 -20.49
CA ARG A 55 -10.56 13.85 -21.80
C ARG A 55 -11.32 13.18 -22.96
N ALA A 56 -11.76 11.94 -22.79
CA ALA A 56 -12.54 11.23 -23.80
C ALA A 56 -13.92 11.87 -24.09
N LEU A 57 -14.40 12.73 -23.18
CA LEU A 57 -15.67 13.46 -23.31
C LEU A 57 -15.49 14.96 -23.61
N ASP A 58 -14.25 15.40 -23.83
CA ASP A 58 -13.87 16.81 -23.96
C ASP A 58 -14.40 17.66 -22.79
N LEU A 59 -14.35 17.07 -21.59
CA LEU A 59 -14.70 17.74 -20.35
C LEU A 59 -13.43 18.23 -19.70
N GLU A 60 -13.33 19.55 -19.54
CA GLU A 60 -12.37 20.13 -18.60
C GLU A 60 -12.72 19.65 -17.18
N PRO A 61 -11.83 18.89 -16.51
CA PRO A 61 -12.02 18.52 -15.12
C PRO A 61 -11.86 19.78 -14.28
N ARG A 62 -12.93 20.58 -14.14
CA ARG A 62 -12.99 21.61 -13.10
C ARG A 62 -12.97 20.90 -11.75
N LEU A 63 -11.76 20.70 -11.24
CA LEU A 63 -11.50 20.31 -9.87
C LEU A 63 -12.01 21.46 -9.00
N ALA A 64 -13.22 21.30 -8.44
CA ALA A 64 -13.54 22.04 -7.22
C ALA A 64 -12.46 21.69 -6.20
N ALA A 65 -11.89 22.71 -5.55
CA ALA A 65 -10.82 22.61 -4.55
C ALA A 65 -10.97 21.32 -3.73
N ALA A 66 -9.88 20.55 -3.65
CA ALA A 66 -9.81 19.24 -3.02
C ALA A 66 -10.76 19.17 -1.83
N ALA A 67 -11.78 18.29 -1.90
CA ALA A 67 -12.72 18.12 -0.80
C ALA A 67 -11.91 18.03 0.50
N VAL A 68 -12.27 18.90 1.45
CA VAL A 68 -11.77 18.86 2.82
C VAL A 68 -11.80 17.39 3.24
N PRO A 69 -10.63 16.79 3.56
CA PRO A 69 -10.60 15.39 3.96
C PRO A 69 -11.58 15.21 5.11
N ASP A 70 -12.53 14.28 4.94
CA ASP A 70 -13.41 13.88 6.04
C ASP A 70 -12.53 13.59 7.27
N ALA A 71 -12.90 14.14 8.42
CA ALA A 71 -12.14 14.03 9.66
C ALA A 71 -11.82 12.56 9.98
N GLY A 72 -12.74 11.64 9.65
CA GLY A 72 -12.51 10.20 9.78
C GLY A 72 -11.38 9.67 8.88
N ARG A 73 -11.25 10.16 7.65
CA ARG A 73 -10.18 9.76 6.72
C ARG A 73 -8.83 10.33 7.13
N LEU A 74 -8.78 11.57 7.63
CA LEU A 74 -7.55 12.15 8.15
C LEU A 74 -7.09 11.41 9.41
N ALA A 75 -8.01 11.16 10.36
CA ALA A 75 -7.72 10.39 11.57
C ALA A 75 -7.24 8.97 11.25
N ALA A 76 -7.86 8.27 10.28
CA ALA A 76 -7.42 6.94 9.86
C ALA A 76 -6.01 6.93 9.24
N ARG A 77 -5.67 7.95 8.44
CA ARG A 77 -4.33 8.12 7.88
C ARG A 77 -3.30 8.40 8.97
N SER A 78 -3.59 9.32 9.89
CA SER A 78 -2.73 9.61 11.03
C SER A 78 -2.52 8.37 11.90
N ALA A 79 -3.59 7.63 12.21
CA ALA A 79 -3.50 6.39 12.97
C ALA A 79 -2.69 5.31 12.24
N HIS A 80 -2.83 5.19 10.91
CA HIS A 80 -1.99 4.29 10.11
C HIS A 80 -0.52 4.70 10.17
N ALA A 81 -0.21 5.98 9.98
CA ALA A 81 1.16 6.52 10.05
C ALA A 81 1.79 6.26 11.43
N VAL A 82 1.06 6.47 12.52
CA VAL A 82 1.52 6.16 13.88
C VAL A 82 1.86 4.67 14.05
N ARG A 83 1.02 3.75 13.52
CA ARG A 83 1.31 2.30 13.58
C ARG A 83 2.54 1.92 12.77
N VAL A 84 2.72 2.51 11.59
CA VAL A 84 3.90 2.30 10.75
C VAL A 84 5.14 2.78 11.49
N GLN A 85 5.10 4.00 12.05
CA GLN A 85 6.18 4.58 12.84
C GLN A 85 6.56 3.70 14.05
N ALA A 86 5.58 3.27 14.84
CA ALA A 86 5.83 2.40 15.99
C ALA A 86 6.50 1.05 15.59
N ARG A 87 6.16 0.50 14.42
CA ARG A 87 6.83 -0.70 13.89
C ARG A 87 8.26 -0.41 13.47
N ARG A 88 8.52 0.72 12.80
CA ARG A 88 9.87 1.17 12.46
C ARG A 88 10.73 1.32 13.71
N GLU A 89 10.23 2.00 14.74
CA GLU A 89 10.94 2.20 16.00
C GLU A 89 11.33 0.88 16.69
N ARG A 90 10.45 -0.12 16.68
CA ARG A 90 10.77 -1.46 17.21
C ARG A 90 11.91 -2.12 16.43
N HIS A 91 11.85 -2.08 15.10
CA HIS A 91 12.90 -2.66 14.25
C HIS A 91 14.23 -1.91 14.38
N LEU A 92 14.20 -0.58 14.52
CA LEU A 92 15.39 0.24 14.79
C LEU A 92 16.02 -0.12 16.13
N ARG A 93 15.24 -0.25 17.21
CA ARG A 93 15.77 -0.68 18.51
C ARG A 93 16.41 -2.05 18.43
N LEU A 94 15.78 -3.00 17.74
CA LEU A 94 16.37 -4.32 17.53
C LEU A 94 17.62 -4.27 16.66
N ALA A 95 17.66 -3.43 15.61
CA ALA A 95 18.86 -3.23 14.81
C ALA A 95 20.05 -2.79 15.67
N VAL A 96 19.83 -1.82 16.56
CA VAL A 96 20.85 -1.37 17.53
C VAL A 96 21.31 -2.53 18.42
N GLN A 97 20.38 -3.33 18.96
CA GLN A 97 20.72 -4.49 19.78
C GLN A 97 21.54 -5.55 19.02
N LEU A 98 21.17 -5.82 17.76
CA LEU A 98 21.89 -6.78 16.91
C LEU A 98 23.29 -6.28 16.54
N ALA A 99 23.47 -4.96 16.42
CA ALA A 99 24.76 -4.34 16.14
C ALA A 99 25.68 -4.30 17.38
N ALA A 100 25.10 -4.07 18.57
CA ALA A 100 25.85 -3.90 19.81
C ALA A 100 26.52 -5.20 20.32
N ASP A 101 25.88 -6.36 20.11
CA ASP A 101 26.42 -7.67 20.51
C ASP A 101 26.27 -8.68 19.37
N PRO A 102 27.31 -8.85 18.52
CA PRO A 102 27.28 -9.80 17.42
C PRO A 102 27.11 -11.26 17.84
N GLN A 103 27.53 -11.64 19.05
CA GLN A 103 27.43 -13.02 19.53
C GLN A 103 26.00 -13.33 19.96
N ALA A 104 25.37 -12.46 20.75
CA ALA A 104 23.95 -12.57 21.07
C ALA A 104 23.05 -12.37 19.83
N ALA A 105 23.48 -11.58 18.85
CA ALA A 105 22.74 -11.39 17.60
C ALA A 105 22.54 -12.71 16.85
N ARG A 106 23.56 -13.58 16.80
CA ARG A 106 23.49 -14.88 16.09
C ARG A 106 22.36 -15.76 16.61
N SER A 107 22.22 -15.90 17.93
CA SER A 107 21.16 -16.74 18.53
C SER A 107 19.76 -16.18 18.26
N ARG A 108 19.61 -14.85 18.28
CA ARG A 108 18.37 -14.14 17.94
C ARG A 108 18.00 -14.32 16.46
N ILE A 109 18.97 -14.17 15.55
CA ILE A 109 18.81 -14.39 14.11
C ILE A 109 18.38 -15.83 13.83
N GLU A 110 18.98 -16.82 14.49
CA GLU A 110 18.56 -18.22 14.37
C GLU A 110 17.11 -18.44 14.79
N ARG A 111 16.65 -17.79 15.87
CA ARG A 111 15.25 -17.84 16.28
C ARG A 111 14.32 -17.24 15.21
N ALA A 112 14.70 -16.12 14.61
CA ALA A 112 13.95 -15.52 13.51
C ALA A 112 13.93 -16.43 12.25
N ARG A 113 15.05 -17.10 11.93
CA ARG A 113 15.12 -18.07 10.82
C ARG A 113 14.12 -19.22 11.04
N ARG A 114 14.03 -19.76 12.26
CA ARG A 114 13.04 -20.80 12.60
C ARG A 114 11.59 -20.32 12.43
N MET A 115 11.29 -19.07 12.78
CA MET A 115 9.95 -18.50 12.53
C MET A 115 9.62 -18.42 11.04
N VAL A 116 10.56 -17.97 10.21
CA VAL A 116 10.37 -17.90 8.75
C VAL A 116 10.18 -19.30 8.15
N GLU A 117 10.90 -20.29 8.66
CA GLU A 117 10.74 -21.69 8.23
C GLU A 117 9.39 -22.27 8.66
N LEU A 118 8.90 -21.94 9.86
CA LEU A 118 7.56 -22.30 10.30
C LEU A 118 6.49 -21.70 9.37
N TRP A 119 6.62 -20.43 8.98
CA TRP A 119 5.72 -19.80 8.02
C TRP A 119 5.74 -20.49 6.66
N ARG A 120 6.92 -20.92 6.20
CA ARG A 120 7.07 -21.66 4.95
C ARG A 120 6.35 -23.00 5.00
N ARG A 121 6.56 -23.79 6.06
CA ARG A 121 5.92 -25.10 6.25
C ARG A 121 4.41 -24.99 6.32
N ASN A 122 3.92 -24.02 7.08
CA ASN A 122 2.48 -23.82 7.30
C ASN A 122 1.80 -23.04 6.17
N ARG A 123 2.56 -22.56 5.17
CA ARG A 123 2.07 -21.69 4.08
C ARG A 123 1.30 -20.46 4.59
N SER A 124 1.68 -19.95 5.76
CA SER A 124 0.98 -18.85 6.44
C SER A 124 1.47 -17.46 6.03
N CYS A 125 2.45 -17.38 5.13
CA CYS A 125 3.00 -16.13 4.60
C CYS A 125 3.30 -16.26 3.09
N SER A 126 3.29 -15.13 2.38
CA SER A 126 3.60 -15.09 0.94
C SER A 126 5.00 -15.65 0.64
N PRO A 127 5.17 -16.49 -0.41
CA PRO A 127 6.48 -16.99 -0.82
C PRO A 127 7.52 -15.88 -1.07
N GLN A 128 7.08 -14.73 -1.58
CA GLN A 128 7.97 -13.59 -1.81
C GLN A 128 8.47 -12.97 -0.49
N TYR A 129 7.60 -12.88 0.53
CA TYR A 129 7.96 -12.41 1.87
C TYR A 129 8.96 -13.37 2.53
N ILE A 130 8.70 -14.68 2.45
CA ILE A 130 9.60 -15.71 2.95
C ILE A 130 10.98 -15.58 2.30
N ARG A 131 11.05 -15.50 0.96
CA ARG A 131 12.33 -15.32 0.25
C ARG A 131 13.11 -14.08 0.71
N ARG A 132 12.41 -12.96 0.90
CA ARG A 132 13.04 -11.70 1.36
C ARG A 132 13.60 -11.82 2.77
N TRP A 133 12.82 -12.32 3.72
CA TRP A 133 13.31 -12.55 5.08
C TRP A 133 14.46 -13.55 5.11
N THR A 134 14.38 -14.64 4.34
CA THR A 134 15.51 -15.59 4.22
C THR A 134 16.78 -14.87 3.74
N ARG A 135 16.70 -14.01 2.73
CA ARG A 135 17.85 -13.24 2.22
C ARG A 135 18.41 -12.27 3.27
N LEU A 136 17.55 -11.51 3.96
CA LEU A 136 18.00 -10.58 5.00
C LEU A 136 18.63 -11.31 6.18
N LEU A 137 17.98 -12.35 6.69
CA LEU A 137 18.47 -13.13 7.83
C LEU A 137 19.74 -13.91 7.51
N ALA A 138 20.10 -14.09 6.24
CA ALA A 138 21.38 -14.68 5.82
C ALA A 138 22.57 -13.71 5.93
N LEU A 139 22.33 -12.41 6.09
CA LEU A 139 23.38 -11.41 6.22
C LEU A 139 24.13 -11.53 7.56
N PRO A 140 25.40 -11.09 7.63
CA PRO A 140 26.09 -10.89 8.90
C PRO A 140 25.33 -9.91 9.81
N PRO A 141 25.43 -10.04 11.16
CA PRO A 141 24.67 -9.22 12.10
C PRO A 141 24.72 -7.70 11.84
N ALA A 142 25.92 -7.16 11.60
CA ALA A 142 26.09 -5.73 11.33
C ALA A 142 25.40 -5.29 10.01
N ALA A 143 25.49 -6.10 8.96
CA ALA A 143 24.85 -5.81 7.68
C ALA A 143 23.32 -5.95 7.77
N LEU A 144 22.84 -6.95 8.52
CA LEU A 144 21.41 -7.10 8.82
C LEU A 144 20.90 -5.88 9.61
N ALA A 145 21.60 -5.47 10.66
CA ALA A 145 21.24 -4.30 11.46
C ALA A 145 21.15 -3.03 10.59
N LEU A 146 22.14 -2.81 9.72
CA LEU A 146 22.12 -1.69 8.78
C LEU A 146 20.87 -1.73 7.87
N ARG A 147 20.52 -2.90 7.32
CA ARG A 147 19.30 -3.07 6.50
C ARG A 147 18.00 -2.95 7.30
N MET A 148 18.02 -3.28 8.59
CA MET A 148 16.86 -3.08 9.46
C MET A 148 16.71 -1.62 9.90
N SER A 149 17.76 -0.82 9.75
CA SER A 149 17.76 0.62 10.04
C SER A 149 17.42 1.50 8.85
N SER A 150 17.44 0.97 7.62
CA SER A 150 17.05 1.74 6.44
C SER A 150 15.55 2.03 6.41
N LEU A 151 15.21 3.17 5.81
CA LEU A 151 13.90 3.79 5.91
C LEU A 151 13.09 3.72 4.60
N ALA A 152 13.41 2.79 3.70
CA ALA A 152 12.77 2.72 2.40
C ALA A 152 11.33 2.14 2.49
N ASP A 153 10.42 2.65 1.66
CA ASP A 153 8.98 2.29 1.69
C ASP A 153 8.71 0.77 1.53
N TRP A 154 9.60 0.05 0.85
CA TRP A 154 9.44 -1.39 0.63
C TRP A 154 9.85 -2.22 1.87
N GLU A 155 10.64 -1.67 2.78
CA GLU A 155 11.10 -2.31 4.02
C GLU A 155 10.00 -2.22 5.10
N ASP A 156 9.24 -1.13 5.09
CA ASP A 156 8.05 -0.96 5.93
C ASP A 156 6.99 -2.04 5.72
N ALA A 157 6.75 -2.39 4.46
CA ALA A 157 5.84 -3.46 4.11
C ALA A 157 6.33 -4.79 4.71
N LEU A 158 7.65 -5.02 4.71
CA LEU A 158 8.26 -6.22 5.28
C LEU A 158 8.08 -6.27 6.81
N PHE A 159 8.21 -5.13 7.50
CA PHE A 159 8.06 -5.03 8.96
C PHE A 159 6.63 -5.28 9.47
N GLN A 160 5.62 -5.22 8.61
CA GLN A 160 4.26 -5.61 8.99
C GLN A 160 4.16 -7.10 9.36
N ASN A 161 4.97 -7.94 8.70
CA ASN A 161 5.06 -9.38 8.96
C ASN A 161 6.48 -9.73 9.41
N SER A 162 6.76 -9.43 10.67
CA SER A 162 8.10 -9.52 11.24
C SER A 162 8.34 -10.87 11.95
N PRO A 163 9.43 -11.61 11.65
CA PRO A 163 9.78 -12.86 12.32
C PRO A 163 10.30 -12.63 13.75
N TRP A 164 10.35 -11.36 14.16
CA TRP A 164 10.82 -10.87 15.44
C TRP A 164 9.66 -10.53 16.40
N SER A 165 8.42 -10.96 16.13
CA SER A 165 7.25 -10.66 16.98
C SER A 165 7.46 -10.93 18.48
N TRP A 166 8.23 -11.96 18.80
CA TRP A 166 8.63 -12.37 20.14
C TRP A 166 9.65 -11.44 20.83
N ALA A 167 10.31 -10.53 20.10
CA ALA A 167 11.35 -9.64 20.64
C ALA A 167 10.80 -8.38 21.31
N TRP A 168 9.49 -8.18 21.20
CA TRP A 168 8.74 -7.03 21.74
C TRP A 168 7.39 -7.46 22.30
N SER A 169 7.31 -8.73 22.72
CA SER A 169 6.23 -9.28 23.54
C SER A 169 6.51 -8.98 25.01
#